data_AF-A0A7Y0ATD3-F1
#
_entry.id   AF-A0A7Y0ATD3-F1
#
_cell.length_a   1.000
_cell.length_b   1.000
_cell.length_c   1.000
_cell.angle_alpha   90.00
_cell.angle_beta   90.00
_cell.angle_gamma   90.00
#
_symmetry.space_group_name_H-M   'P 1'
#
loop_
_entity.id
_entity.type
_entity.pdbx_description
1 polymer ?
#
loop_
_entity_poly.entity_id
_entity_poly.type
_entity_poly.pdbx_seq_one_letter_code
_entity_poly.pdbx_strand_id
1 'polypeptide(L)' 'MIPEGSKTPDHSGKRIRASESAVSAVLRAMTANGIAVGKICITGGQVEIIAAGVEEATQPKKSGGPKDW' A
#
# COMPACT_ATOMS: atom_id res chain seq x y z
N MET A 1 -34.88 6.71 -15.29
CA MET A 1 -33.81 6.09 -16.10
C MET A 1 -32.57 6.03 -15.21
N ILE A 2 -32.33 4.88 -14.57
CA ILE A 2 -31.19 4.65 -13.66
C ILE A 2 -30.37 3.53 -14.32
N PRO A 3 -29.06 3.69 -14.60
CA PRO A 3 -28.29 2.58 -15.11
C PRO A 3 -27.97 1.64 -13.94
N GLU A 4 -28.68 0.51 -13.90
CA GLU A 4 -28.29 -0.67 -13.12
C GLU A 4 -27.01 -1.28 -13.69
N GLY A 5 -26.13 -1.73 -12.80
CA GLY A 5 -25.13 -2.74 -13.13
C GLY A 5 -23.68 -2.28 -13.06
N SER A 6 -23.24 -1.72 -11.92
CA SER A 6 -21.83 -1.83 -11.53
C SER A 6 -21.53 -3.30 -11.23
N LYS A 7 -21.11 -4.04 -12.26
CA LYS A 7 -20.71 -5.45 -12.18
C LYS A 7 -19.48 -5.55 -11.26
N THR A 8 -19.70 -5.84 -9.98
CA THR A 8 -18.61 -6.24 -9.09
C THR A 8 -18.06 -7.56 -9.63
N PRO A 9 -16.73 -7.70 -9.80
CA PRO A 9 -16.18 -8.97 -10.24
C PRO A 9 -16.51 -10.04 -9.21
N ASP A 10 -17.17 -11.10 -9.67
CA ASP A 10 -17.45 -12.29 -8.88
C ASP A 10 -16.11 -12.93 -8.48
N HIS A 11 -15.67 -12.64 -7.26
CA HIS A 11 -14.56 -13.32 -6.62
C HIS A 11 -15.02 -14.69 -6.11
N SER A 12 -15.45 -15.58 -7.02
CA SER A 12 -15.43 -17.03 -6.79
C SER A 12 -14.00 -17.60 -6.76
N GLY A 13 -13.02 -16.73 -6.42
CA GLY A 13 -11.61 -17.03 -6.35
C GLY A 13 -11.33 -17.96 -5.18
N LYS A 14 -10.63 -19.07 -5.46
CA LYS A 14 -10.00 -19.90 -4.44
C LYS A 14 -9.37 -19.00 -3.38
N ARG A 15 -9.79 -19.14 -2.13
CA ARG A 15 -9.17 -18.41 -1.00
C ARG A 15 -7.73 -18.90 -0.88
N ILE A 16 -6.80 -18.17 -1.49
CA ILE A 16 -5.37 -18.43 -1.35
C ILE A 16 -5.01 -17.97 0.05
N ARG A 17 -4.76 -18.93 0.95
CA ARG A 17 -4.27 -18.64 2.29
C ARG A 17 -2.84 -18.13 2.15
N ALA A 18 -2.57 -16.92 2.63
CA ALA A 18 -1.20 -16.45 2.74
C ALA A 18 -0.41 -17.41 3.63
N SER A 19 0.69 -17.95 3.11
CA SER A 19 1.59 -18.77 3.93
C SER A 19 2.42 -17.86 4.84
N GLU A 20 2.69 -18.31 6.05
CA GLU A 20 3.58 -17.62 6.99
C GLU A 20 4.96 -17.35 6.36
N SER A 21 5.46 -18.32 5.60
CA SER A 21 6.73 -18.20 4.87
C SER A 21 6.72 -17.07 3.85
N ALA A 22 5.61 -16.88 3.11
CA ALA A 22 5.49 -15.81 2.14
C ALA A 22 5.44 -14.44 2.84
N VAL A 23 4.65 -14.32 3.91
CA VAL A 23 4.59 -13.07 4.70
C VAL A 23 5.97 -12.73 5.26
N SER A 24 6.68 -13.71 5.80
CA SER A 24 8.03 -13.52 6.35
C SER A 24 9.04 -13.09 5.28
N ALA A 25 8.98 -13.68 4.08
CA ALA A 25 9.86 -13.32 2.98
C ALA A 25 9.61 -11.88 2.51
N VAL A 26 8.35 -11.47 2.40
CA VAL A 26 7.98 -10.10 2.02
C VAL A 26 8.47 -9.10 3.07
N LEU A 27 8.24 -9.35 4.35
CA LEU A 27 8.69 -8.44 5.42
C LEU A 27 10.22 -8.30 5.43
N ARG A 28 10.96 -9.40 5.25
CA ARG A 28 12.43 -9.37 5.14
C ARG A 28 12.89 -8.55 3.93
N ALA A 29 12.24 -8.72 2.78
CA ALA A 29 12.55 -7.96 1.58
C ALA A 29 12.28 -6.46 1.80
N MET A 30 11.16 -6.10 2.42
CA MET A 30 10.85 -4.71 2.76
C MET A 30 11.92 -4.10 3.67
N THR A 31 12.30 -4.79 4.75
CA THR A 31 13.37 -4.34 5.65
C THR A 31 14.72 -4.21 4.93
N ALA A 32 15.09 -5.17 4.07
CA ALA A 32 16.33 -5.12 3.31
C ALA A 32 16.40 -3.93 2.32
N ASN A 33 15.24 -3.44 1.88
CA ASN A 33 15.13 -2.26 1.01
C ASN A 33 14.85 -0.97 1.80
N GLY A 34 14.93 -0.99 3.13
CA GLY A 34 14.65 0.19 3.97
C GLY A 34 13.18 0.64 3.94
N ILE A 35 12.27 -0.21 3.48
CA ILE A 35 10.83 0.09 3.45
C ILE A 35 10.25 -0.20 4.83
N ALA A 36 9.85 0.85 5.53
CA ALA A 36 9.17 0.72 6.81
C ALA A 36 7.76 0.16 6.60
N VAL A 37 7.35 -0.79 7.45
CA VAL A 37 5.99 -1.33 7.45
C VAL A 37 5.16 -0.50 8.42
N GLY A 38 4.06 0.09 7.93
CA GLY A 38 3.16 0.91 8.75
C GLY A 38 2.02 0.09 9.35
N LYS A 39 1.36 -0.76 8.55
CA LYS A 39 0.21 -1.54 8.99
C LYS A 39 0.14 -2.88 8.27
N ILE A 40 -0.26 -3.93 8.99
CA ILE A 40 -0.58 -5.25 8.43
C ILE A 40 -2.04 -5.58 8.76
N CYS A 41 -2.82 -5.93 7.75
CA CYS A 41 -4.21 -6.36 7.90
C CYS A 41 -4.35 -7.82 7.45
N ILE A 42 -5.01 -8.66 8.25
CA ILE A 42 -5.30 -10.05 7.90
C ILE A 42 -6.80 -10.26 7.88
N THR A 43 -7.34 -10.58 6.70
CA THR A 43 -8.78 -10.76 6.52
C THR A 43 -9.05 -12.03 5.72
N GLY A 44 -9.68 -13.01 6.36
CA GLY A 44 -10.20 -14.18 5.66
C GLY A 44 -9.18 -15.01 4.86
N GLY A 45 -7.89 -14.99 5.25
CA GLY A 45 -6.79 -15.67 4.58
C GLY A 45 -5.93 -14.78 3.68
N GLN A 46 -6.36 -13.55 3.43
CA GLN A 46 -5.60 -12.53 2.71
C GLN A 46 -4.78 -11.69 3.69
N VAL A 47 -3.57 -11.30 3.29
CA VAL A 47 -2.70 -10.40 4.03
C VAL A 47 -2.44 -9.17 3.18
N GLU A 48 -2.68 -8.00 3.75
CA GLU A 48 -2.39 -6.70 3.16
C GLU A 48 -1.32 -6.01 4.02
N ILE A 49 -0.23 -5.57 3.39
CA ILE A 49 0.89 -4.90 4.06
C ILE A 49 0.99 -3.49 3.49
N ILE A 50 0.79 -2.50 4.33
CA ILE A 50 0.86 -1.08 4.01
C ILE A 50 2.22 -0.58 4.47
N ALA A 51 3.05 -0.15 3.53
CA ALA A 51 4.29 0.54 3.85
C ALA A 51 3.97 1.86 4.57
N ALA A 52 4.73 2.18 5.61
CA ALA A 52 4.72 3.54 6.16
C ALA A 52 5.19 4.48 5.06
N GLY A 53 4.53 5.63 4.92
CA GLY A 53 4.92 6.62 3.93
C GLY A 53 6.43 6.87 4.04
N VAL A 54 7.14 6.72 2.92
CA VAL A 54 8.45 7.34 2.79
C VAL A 54 8.14 8.81 2.96
N GLU A 55 8.69 9.48 4.00
CA GLU A 55 8.71 10.94 3.97
C GLU A 55 9.28 11.28 2.61
N GLU A 56 8.44 11.81 1.69
CA GLU A 56 8.95 12.55 0.57
C GLU A 56 9.86 13.57 1.22
N ALA A 57 11.17 13.40 1.05
CA ALA A 57 12.14 14.40 1.42
C ALA A 57 11.55 15.71 0.96
N THR A 58 11.16 16.55 1.94
CA THR A 58 10.36 17.75 1.73
C THR A 58 10.85 18.39 0.45
N GLN A 59 10.06 18.34 -0.63
CA GLN A 59 10.44 19.06 -1.83
C GLN A 59 10.71 20.49 -1.35
N PRO A 60 11.91 21.05 -1.54
CA PRO A 60 12.17 22.41 -1.10
C PRO A 60 11.08 23.25 -1.75
N LYS A 61 10.21 23.84 -0.91
CA LYS A 61 9.20 24.79 -1.35
C LYS A 61 9.95 25.72 -2.29
N LYS A 62 9.56 25.74 -3.57
CA LYS A 62 10.05 26.74 -4.53
C LYS A 62 10.00 28.07 -3.82
N SER A 63 11.17 28.62 -3.50
CA SER A 63 11.30 29.95 -2.94
C SER A 63 10.54 30.87 -3.89
N GLY A 64 9.45 31.46 -3.38
CA GLY A 64 8.69 32.46 -4.12
C GLY A 64 9.68 33.51 -4.63
N GLY A 65 9.53 33.88 -5.90
CA GLY A 65 10.46 34.76 -6.61
C GLY A 65 10.52 36.20 -6.06
N PRO A 66 11.18 37.12 -6.78
CA PRO A 66 11.63 38.43 -6.29
C PRO A 66 10.53 39.48 -6.02
N LYS A 67 9.41 39.13 -5.40
CA LYS A 67 8.35 40.07 -5.03
C LYS A 67 8.35 40.50 -3.56
N ASP A 68 9.29 39.99 -2.76
CA ASP A 68 9.47 40.36 -1.35
C ASP A 68 10.79 41.13 -1.10
N TRP A 69 11.32 41.84 -2.10
CA TRP A 69 12.41 42.82 -1.90
C TRP A 69 11.89 44.24 -2.09
#